data_AF-A0A7W7VDY7-F1
#
_entry.id   AF-A0A7W7VDY7-F1
#
_cell.length_a   1.000
_cell.length_b   1.000
_cell.length_c   1.000
_cell.angle_alpha   90.00
_cell.angle_beta   90.00
_cell.angle_gamma   90.00
#
_symmetry.space_group_name_H-M   'P 1'
#
loop_
_entity.id
_entity.type
_entity.pdbx_description
1 polymer ?
#
loop_
_entity_poly.entity_id
_entity_poly.type
_entity_poly.pdbx_seq_one_letter_code
_entity_poly.pdbx_strand_id
1 'polypeptide(L)'
;MFVADGGGGGGRALSTPAFSGPQTLHVEPSAIPEALKAFTDAYDRVSRKVRDLASLPVREWAGDPVSGETATQFAERTNTGGADSAYVCLTGYQKQLKAAIDSLTSAQEEYLRVEGTNSARWGKYDG
;
A
#
# COMPACT_ATOMS: atom_id res chain seq x y z
N MET A 1 -16.34 -45.87 19.15
CA MET A 1 -16.19 -46.39 17.78
C MET A 1 -16.05 -45.18 16.88
N PHE A 2 -14.85 -44.99 16.33
CA PHE A 2 -14.49 -43.92 15.39
C PHE A 2 -15.11 -44.23 14.03
N VAL A 3 -15.74 -43.23 13.40
CA VAL A 3 -15.78 -43.11 11.94
C VAL A 3 -15.61 -41.62 11.64
N ALA A 4 -14.39 -41.29 11.22
CA ALA A 4 -14.05 -40.06 10.53
C ALA A 4 -13.82 -40.43 9.07
N ASP A 5 -14.62 -39.87 8.17
CA ASP A 5 -14.42 -39.84 6.72
C ASP A 5 -15.45 -38.82 6.20
N GLY A 6 -15.16 -37.79 5.42
CA GLY A 6 -13.97 -37.31 4.75
C GLY A 6 -14.40 -36.07 3.96
N GLY A 7 -13.45 -35.34 3.39
CA GLY A 7 -13.77 -34.31 2.39
C GLY A 7 -13.01 -33.02 2.57
N GLY A 8 -11.78 -33.00 2.04
CA GLY A 8 -10.93 -31.82 1.98
C GLY A 8 -11.57 -30.71 1.15
N GLY A 9 -12.00 -29.65 1.83
CA GLY A 9 -12.17 -28.34 1.22
C GLY A 9 -10.83 -27.63 1.31
N GLY A 10 -10.02 -27.72 0.25
CA GLY A 10 -8.78 -26.98 0.12
C GLY A 10 -9.05 -25.49 0.33
N GLY A 11 -8.87 -25.05 1.58
CA GLY A 11 -8.73 -23.65 1.89
C GLY A 11 -7.53 -23.19 1.08
N ARG A 12 -7.79 -22.56 -0.06
CA ARG A 12 -6.81 -21.68 -0.69
C ARG A 12 -6.43 -20.74 0.44
N ALA A 13 -5.29 -21.01 1.07
CA ALA A 13 -4.63 -20.05 1.91
C ALA A 13 -4.64 -18.79 1.06
N LEU A 14 -5.45 -17.81 1.48
CA LEU A 14 -5.37 -16.48 0.92
C LEU A 14 -3.89 -16.17 1.02
N SER A 15 -3.22 -16.09 -0.13
CA SER A 15 -1.83 -15.70 -0.17
C SER A 15 -1.83 -14.32 0.44
N THR A 16 -1.59 -14.25 1.75
CA THR A 16 -1.29 -13.03 2.45
C THR A 16 -0.20 -12.40 1.58
N PRO A 17 -0.35 -11.12 1.17
CA PRO A 17 0.69 -10.49 0.40
C PRO A 17 1.97 -10.68 1.22
N ALA A 18 2.93 -11.41 0.64
CA ALA A 18 4.21 -11.72 1.27
C ALA A 18 5.00 -10.41 1.37
N PHE A 19 4.56 -9.54 2.27
CA PHE A 19 5.19 -8.24 2.49
C PHE A 19 6.12 -8.39 3.68
N SER A 20 7.27 -9.02 3.42
CA SER A 20 8.30 -9.26 4.44
C SER A 20 9.27 -8.07 4.49
N GLY A 21 9.05 -7.18 5.46
CA GLY A 21 10.08 -6.28 5.98
C GLY A 21 10.48 -5.09 5.09
N PRO A 22 11.38 -4.23 5.61
CA PRO A 22 11.90 -3.08 4.88
C PRO A 22 12.70 -3.55 3.66
N GLN A 23 12.28 -3.11 2.47
CA GLN A 23 12.97 -3.35 1.20
C GLN A 23 13.83 -2.12 0.90
N THR A 24 15.15 -2.31 0.77
CA THR A 24 16.05 -1.25 0.32
C THR A 24 16.01 -1.16 -1.19
N LEU A 25 15.58 -0.02 -1.72
CA LEU A 25 15.56 0.26 -3.16
C LEU A 25 16.81 1.06 -3.54
N HIS A 26 17.62 0.51 -4.44
CA HIS A 26 18.74 1.23 -5.05
C HIS A 26 18.25 1.89 -6.34
N VAL A 27 18.33 3.22 -6.43
CA VAL A 27 17.89 4.00 -7.58
C VAL A 27 19.02 4.91 -8.05
N GLU A 28 19.36 4.83 -9.33
CA GLU A 28 20.30 5.76 -9.96
C GLU A 28 19.73 7.18 -9.97
N PRO A 29 20.52 8.25 -9.76
CA PRO A 29 20.01 9.61 -9.64
C PRO A 29 19.16 10.07 -10.83
N SER A 30 19.54 9.67 -12.04
CA SER A 30 18.81 9.97 -13.29
C SER A 30 17.45 9.29 -13.38
N ALA A 31 17.25 8.18 -12.66
CA ALA A 31 15.99 7.44 -12.62
C ALA A 31 15.04 7.94 -11.52
N ILE A 32 15.49 8.80 -10.60
CA ILE A 32 14.67 9.33 -9.50
C ILE A 32 13.39 10.03 -10.00
N PRO A 33 13.41 10.89 -11.04
CA PRO A 33 12.20 11.55 -11.52
C PRO A 33 11.14 10.56 -12.05
N GLU A 34 11.58 9.54 -12.78
CA GLU A 34 10.66 8.51 -13.30
C GLU A 34 10.13 7.61 -12.19
N ALA A 35 10.98 7.25 -11.22
CA ALA A 35 10.58 6.50 -10.04
C ALA A 35 9.52 7.28 -9.24
N LEU A 36 9.76 8.58 -8.96
CA LEU A 36 8.80 9.45 -8.29
C LEU A 36 7.45 9.44 -8.99
N LYS A 37 7.43 9.62 -10.32
CA LYS A 37 6.20 9.57 -11.11
C LYS A 37 5.47 8.23 -10.94
N ALA A 38 6.18 7.11 -11.05
CA ALA A 38 5.59 5.78 -10.92
C ALA A 38 5.01 5.54 -9.52
N PHE A 39 5.73 5.91 -8.46
CA PHE A 39 5.28 5.76 -7.08
C PHE A 39 4.09 6.68 -6.77
N THR A 40 4.08 7.93 -7.27
CA THR A 40 2.95 8.85 -7.15
C THR A 40 1.71 8.32 -7.88
N ASP A 41 1.85 7.83 -9.11
CA ASP A 41 0.74 7.23 -9.88
C ASP A 41 0.16 6.02 -9.15
N ALA A 42 1.02 5.16 -8.57
CA ALA A 42 0.60 4.03 -7.76
C ALA A 42 -0.12 4.48 -6.48
N TYR A 43 0.44 5.47 -5.78
CA TYR A 43 -0.17 6.04 -4.57
C TYR A 43 -1.56 6.60 -4.85
N ASP A 44 -1.75 7.32 -5.94
CA ASP A 44 -3.04 7.89 -6.32
C ASP A 44 -4.08 6.82 -6.64
N ARG A 45 -3.67 5.75 -7.34
CA ARG A 45 -4.55 4.61 -7.63
C ARG A 45 -5.00 3.91 -6.36
N VAL A 46 -4.08 3.64 -5.44
CA VAL A 46 -4.39 3.00 -4.15
C VAL A 46 -5.27 3.93 -3.30
N SER A 47 -4.95 5.22 -3.25
CA SER A 47 -5.71 6.23 -2.50
C SER A 47 -7.17 6.32 -2.95
N ARG A 48 -7.42 6.24 -4.27
CA ARG A 48 -8.77 6.15 -4.81
C ARG A 48 -9.49 4.89 -4.31
N LYS A 49 -8.84 3.72 -4.37
CA LYS A 49 -9.45 2.47 -3.91
C LYS A 49 -9.75 2.44 -2.41
N VAL A 50 -8.86 3.00 -1.59
CA VAL A 50 -9.10 3.16 -0.14
C VAL A 50 -10.34 4.04 0.09
N ARG A 51 -10.47 5.15 -0.64
CA ARG A 51 -11.64 6.04 -0.55
C ARG A 51 -12.93 5.36 -1.00
N ASP A 52 -12.89 4.65 -2.12
CA ASP A 52 -14.03 3.90 -2.65
C ASP A 52 -14.53 2.89 -1.60
N LEU A 53 -13.62 2.10 -1.03
CA LEU A 53 -13.94 1.12 0.02
C LEU A 53 -14.51 1.76 1.29
N ALA A 54 -13.93 2.89 1.73
CA ALA A 54 -14.44 3.63 2.88
C ALA A 54 -15.85 4.19 2.65
N SER A 55 -16.23 4.42 1.39
CA SER A 55 -17.53 4.97 1.01
C SER A 55 -18.62 3.93 0.78
N LEU A 56 -18.30 2.63 0.78
CA LEU A 56 -19.28 1.57 0.57
C LEU A 56 -20.17 1.40 1.80
N PRO A 57 -21.48 1.73 1.71
CA PRO A 57 -22.38 1.50 2.82
C PRO A 57 -22.70 0.01 2.88
N VAL A 58 -22.32 -0.66 3.96
CA VAL A 58 -22.80 -2.02 4.23
C VAL A 58 -24.21 -1.89 4.79
N ARG A 59 -25.22 -2.17 3.95
CA ARG A 59 -26.63 -2.05 4.32
C ARG A 59 -27.28 -3.42 4.36
N GLU A 60 -28.28 -3.54 5.23
CA GLU A 60 -29.21 -4.66 5.21
C GLU A 60 -29.94 -4.69 3.87
N TRP A 61 -29.80 -5.78 3.12
CA TRP A 61 -30.38 -5.91 1.78
C TRP A 61 -31.88 -6.28 1.80
N ALA A 62 -32.40 -6.76 2.93
CA ALA A 62 -33.73 -7.34 3.05
C ALA A 62 -34.52 -6.82 4.27
N GLY A 63 -33.88 -6.02 5.14
CA GLY A 63 -34.51 -5.46 6.34
C GLY A 63 -34.95 -6.51 7.35
N ASP A 64 -34.44 -7.74 7.24
CA ASP A 64 -34.69 -8.84 8.16
C ASP A 64 -33.49 -9.05 9.11
N PRO A 65 -33.69 -9.70 10.27
CA PRO A 65 -32.63 -9.90 11.26
C PRO A 65 -31.39 -10.65 10.73
N VAL A 66 -31.56 -11.57 9.77
CA VAL A 66 -30.46 -12.34 9.18
C VAL A 66 -29.62 -11.43 8.27
N SER A 67 -30.27 -10.54 7.53
CA SER A 67 -29.59 -9.54 6.72
C SER A 67 -28.85 -8.49 7.55
N GLY A 68 -29.38 -8.12 8.72
CA GLY A 68 -28.71 -7.27 9.70
C GLY A 68 -27.46 -7.90 10.28
N GLU A 69 -27.57 -9.16 10.71
CA GLU A 69 -26.43 -9.93 11.22
C GLU A 69 -25.36 -10.13 10.14
N THR A 70 -25.75 -10.48 8.92
CA THR A 70 -24.83 -10.69 7.78
C THR A 70 -24.14 -9.39 7.38
N ALA A 71 -24.86 -8.27 7.32
CA ALA A 71 -24.29 -6.95 7.04
C ALA A 71 -23.27 -6.55 8.12
N THR A 72 -23.56 -6.81 9.39
CA THR A 72 -22.65 -6.54 10.51
C THR A 72 -21.37 -7.37 10.40
N GLN A 73 -21.49 -8.70 10.22
CA GLN A 73 -20.33 -9.59 10.08
C GLN A 73 -19.49 -9.26 8.84
N PHE A 74 -20.11 -8.86 7.74
CA PHE A 74 -19.41 -8.45 6.52
C PHE A 74 -18.65 -7.13 6.72
N ALA A 75 -19.29 -6.14 7.34
CA ALA A 75 -18.65 -4.87 7.70
C ALA A 75 -17.48 -5.11 8.64
N GLU A 76 -17.65 -5.97 9.64
CA GLU A 76 -16.58 -6.36 10.54
C GLU A 76 -15.43 -6.98 9.77
N ARG A 77 -15.64 -8.04 8.98
CA ARG A 77 -14.55 -8.66 8.20
C ARG A 77 -13.85 -7.73 7.22
N THR A 78 -14.59 -6.83 6.58
CA THR A 78 -14.07 -5.99 5.49
C THR A 78 -13.38 -4.72 6.01
N ASN A 79 -13.89 -4.13 7.08
CA ASN A 79 -13.42 -2.84 7.61
C ASN A 79 -12.65 -2.96 8.93
N THR A 80 -12.94 -3.94 9.78
CA THR A 80 -12.37 -4.06 11.13
C THR A 80 -11.80 -5.45 11.47
N GLY A 81 -11.86 -6.40 10.54
CA GLY A 81 -11.68 -7.84 10.75
C GLY A 81 -10.25 -8.32 10.96
N GLY A 82 -9.37 -7.42 11.41
CA GLY A 82 -7.97 -7.69 11.68
C GLY A 82 -7.02 -7.23 10.56
N ALA A 83 -5.76 -7.64 10.71
CA ALA A 83 -4.64 -7.26 9.85
C ALA A 83 -4.83 -7.67 8.37
N ASP A 84 -5.69 -8.66 8.11
CA ASP A 84 -5.96 -9.20 6.78
C ASP A 84 -7.16 -8.57 6.07
N SER A 85 -7.84 -7.59 6.69
CA SER A 85 -8.91 -6.89 5.99
C SER A 85 -8.35 -6.11 4.79
N ALA A 86 -9.06 -6.15 3.66
CA ALA A 86 -8.61 -5.49 2.43
C ALA A 86 -8.35 -3.99 2.66
N TYR A 87 -9.14 -3.36 3.52
CA TYR A 87 -8.96 -1.97 3.93
C TYR A 87 -7.64 -1.74 4.70
N VAL A 88 -7.32 -2.57 5.69
CA VAL A 88 -6.05 -2.47 6.45
C VAL A 88 -4.85 -2.75 5.54
N CYS A 89 -4.95 -3.74 4.66
CA CYS A 89 -3.88 -4.04 3.70
C CYS A 89 -3.61 -2.86 2.74
N LEU A 90 -4.66 -2.29 2.15
CA LEU A 90 -4.52 -1.19 1.19
C LEU A 90 -4.03 0.10 1.86
N THR A 91 -4.50 0.40 3.07
CA THR A 91 -4.02 1.56 3.85
C THR A 91 -2.57 1.37 4.30
N GLY A 92 -2.16 0.15 4.67
CA GLY A 92 -0.77 -0.19 4.94
C GLY A 92 0.14 0.02 3.74
N TYR A 93 -0.27 -0.48 2.57
CA TYR A 93 0.47 -0.29 1.32
C TYR A 93 0.53 1.18 0.89
N GLN A 94 -0.57 1.93 1.05
CA GLN A 94 -0.61 3.38 0.82
C GLN A 94 0.45 4.13 1.64
N LYS A 95 0.61 3.78 2.93
CA LYS A 95 1.64 4.39 3.81
C LYS A 95 3.05 4.11 3.32
N GLN A 96 3.32 2.89 2.84
CA GLN A 96 4.62 2.51 2.31
C GLN A 96 4.95 3.25 1.01
N LEU A 97 3.99 3.37 0.09
CA LEU A 97 4.15 4.17 -1.12
C LEU A 97 4.47 5.62 -0.79
N LYS A 98 3.78 6.21 0.19
CA LYS A 98 4.09 7.57 0.65
C LYS A 98 5.50 7.68 1.22
N ALA A 99 5.91 6.74 2.07
CA ALA A 99 7.27 6.73 2.62
C ALA A 99 8.34 6.62 1.52
N ALA A 100 8.08 5.83 0.47
CA ALA A 100 8.98 5.73 -0.67
C ALA A 100 9.07 7.05 -1.46
N ILE A 101 7.94 7.73 -1.72
CA ILE A 101 7.91 9.05 -2.36
C ILE A 101 8.70 10.07 -1.55
N ASP A 102 8.47 10.13 -0.24
CA ASP A 102 9.12 11.08 0.65
C ASP A 102 10.65 10.84 0.67
N SER A 103 11.08 9.57 0.70
CA SER A 103 12.49 9.18 0.64
C SER A 103 13.16 9.55 -0.70
N LEU A 104 12.50 9.24 -1.83
CA LEU A 104 13.01 9.57 -3.16
C LEU A 104 13.11 11.08 -3.38
N THR A 105 12.14 11.84 -2.88
CA THR A 105 12.15 13.32 -2.95
C THR A 105 13.33 13.87 -2.18
N SER A 106 13.54 13.41 -0.94
CA SER A 106 14.68 13.83 -0.13
C SER A 106 16.02 13.46 -0.76
N ALA A 107 16.12 12.27 -1.37
CA ALA A 107 17.31 11.86 -2.11
C ALA A 107 17.58 12.78 -3.31
N GLN A 108 16.54 13.13 -4.09
CA GLN A 108 16.66 14.04 -5.23
C GLN A 108 17.17 15.42 -4.81
N GLU A 109 16.60 15.98 -3.75
CA GLU A 109 17.00 17.29 -3.20
C GLU A 109 18.46 17.29 -2.78
N GLU A 110 18.92 16.21 -2.13
CA GLU A 110 20.32 16.08 -1.71
C GLU A 110 21.26 15.99 -2.92
N TYR A 111 20.91 15.22 -3.95
CA TYR A 111 21.70 15.16 -5.18
C TYR A 111 21.84 16.53 -5.85
N LEU A 112 20.72 17.25 -6.03
CA LEU A 112 20.73 18.58 -6.63
C LEU A 112 21.57 19.58 -5.81
N ARG A 113 21.54 19.47 -4.48
CA ARG A 113 22.33 20.31 -3.58
C ARG A 113 23.83 20.05 -3.71
N VAL A 114 24.25 18.78 -3.74
CA VAL A 114 25.67 18.40 -3.86
C VAL A 114 26.22 18.77 -5.23
N GLU A 115 25.47 18.50 -6.30
CA GLU A 115 25.87 18.83 -7.66
C GLU A 115 25.99 20.35 -7.85
N GLY A 116 25.00 21.13 -7.40
CA GLY A 116 25.06 22.59 -7.43
C GLY A 116 26.22 23.17 -6.61
N THR A 117 26.55 22.54 -5.47
CA THR A 117 27.71 22.94 -4.65
C THR A 117 29.05 22.64 -5.34
N ASN A 118 29.15 21.52 -6.06
CA ASN A 118 30.34 21.15 -6.82
C ASN A 118 30.54 22.05 -8.04
N SER A 119 29.48 22.31 -8.83
CA SER A 119 29.53 23.23 -9.97
C SER A 119 29.96 24.65 -9.54
N ALA A 120 29.48 25.14 -8.39
CA ALA A 120 29.86 26.44 -7.85
C ALA A 120 31.31 26.49 -7.32
N ARG A 121 31.87 25.36 -6.88
CA ARG A 121 33.28 25.26 -6.46
C ARG A 121 34.23 25.21 -7.65
N TRP A 122 33.91 24.47 -8.70
CA TRP A 122 34.78 24.37 -9.88
C TRP A 122 34.77 25.65 -10.72
N GLY A 123 33.62 26.33 -10.85
CA GLY A 123 33.56 27.65 -11.49
C GLY A 123 34.37 28.76 -10.80
N LYS A 124 34.90 28.53 -9.60
CA LYS A 124 35.82 29.45 -8.90
C LYS A 124 37.31 29.21 -9.16
N TYR A 125 37.68 28.07 -9.74
CA TYR A 125 39.08 27.74 -10.06
C TYR A 125 39.43 27.96 -11.54
N ASP A 126 38.42 28.09 -12.41
CA ASP A 126 38.58 28.32 -13.86
C ASP A 126 38.42 29.81 -14.27
N GLY A 127 38.55 30.75 -13.33
CA GLY A 127 38.42 32.20 -13.55
C GLY A 127 39.70 32.99 -13.29
#